data_AF-A0A4P7RCZ2-F1
#
_entry.id   AF-A0A4P7RCZ2-F1
#
_cell.length_a   1.000
_cell.length_b   1.000
_cell.length_c   1.000
_cell.angle_alpha   90.00
_cell.angle_beta   90.00
_cell.angle_gamma   90.00
#
_symmetry.space_group_name_H-M   'P 1'
#
loop_
_entity.id
_entity.type
_entity.pdbx_description
1 polymer ?
#
loop_
_entity_poly.entity_id
_entity_poly.type
_entity_poly.pdbx_seq_one_letter_code
_entity_poly.pdbx_strand_id
1 'polypeptide(L)'
;MSTHKMTARYDTLRTPSKKSGLKAWRLQRITFLALGASQWMRAFSAGLLIATTGCALPPSSHQTSPLNASSWAQANHLPKPAQGAYWRHQAIGNRPASFYTPEHHAGRPALKAKSEQGDSLVRLPLAIEAKAMGVLHFSWFVNALNPLSDLADRHLDDAVARVIIQFDGDRAGFSPRDLLLSDMMQMATGEPLPYATLMYVWDHRYPVGTVIPHARSARIKTLVIESGQGRLGRWVDFERNVAADCEAAFGKIPQRVSGIALMTDSNNTRHASVAWYGPLSWHPAPAQP
;
A
#
# COMPACT_ATOMS: atom_id res chain seq x y z
N MET A 1 41.03 -50.05 -21.52
CA MET A 1 40.51 -51.42 -21.25
C MET A 1 40.20 -51.54 -19.77
N SER A 2 39.19 -52.35 -19.46
CA SER A 2 38.71 -52.77 -18.14
C SER A 2 37.60 -51.92 -17.49
N THR A 3 36.39 -52.30 -17.89
CA THR A 3 35.10 -52.20 -17.19
C THR A 3 35.13 -52.86 -15.82
N HIS A 4 34.54 -52.26 -14.78
CA HIS A 4 33.91 -53.02 -13.69
C HIS A 4 32.54 -52.41 -13.31
N LYS A 5 31.53 -53.26 -13.42
CA LYS A 5 30.13 -53.07 -13.06
C LYS A 5 30.00 -53.02 -11.53
N MET A 6 29.06 -52.22 -11.01
CA MET A 6 28.56 -52.42 -9.65
C MET A 6 27.03 -52.51 -9.68
N THR A 7 26.56 -53.65 -9.19
CA THR A 7 25.19 -54.16 -9.24
C THR A 7 24.41 -53.70 -8.01
N ALA A 8 23.13 -53.43 -8.20
CA ALA A 8 22.16 -53.13 -7.15
C ALA A 8 21.91 -54.31 -6.19
N ARG A 9 21.60 -54.02 -4.92
CA ARG A 9 20.75 -54.85 -4.08
C ARG A 9 19.76 -53.99 -3.30
N TYR A 10 18.52 -54.46 -3.35
CA TYR A 10 17.34 -53.98 -2.63
C TYR A 10 17.40 -54.41 -1.17
N ASP A 11 16.97 -53.53 -0.27
CA ASP A 11 16.48 -53.93 1.05
C ASP A 11 15.07 -53.36 1.25
N THR A 12 14.11 -54.28 1.23
CA THR A 12 12.76 -54.14 1.78
C THR A 12 12.79 -54.38 3.28
N LEU A 13 11.95 -53.69 4.06
CA LEU A 13 11.19 -54.14 5.26
C LEU A 13 10.61 -52.87 5.92
N ARG A 14 9.30 -52.57 5.88
CA ARG A 14 8.10 -53.15 6.52
C ARG A 14 7.58 -52.19 7.60
N THR A 15 6.31 -51.83 7.48
CA THR A 15 5.50 -50.97 8.37
C THR A 15 5.19 -51.62 9.72
N PRO A 16 4.77 -50.82 10.73
CA PRO A 16 3.43 -51.05 11.28
C PRO A 16 2.63 -49.81 11.75
N SER A 17 1.34 -49.84 11.40
CA SER A 17 0.10 -49.65 12.20
C SER A 17 -0.13 -48.48 13.19
N LYS A 18 -1.37 -47.94 13.07
CA LYS A 18 -2.10 -46.92 13.85
C LYS A 18 -2.44 -47.34 15.30
N LYS A 19 -2.50 -46.36 16.21
CA LYS A 19 -3.50 -46.17 17.32
C LYS A 19 -3.46 -44.68 17.75
N SER A 20 -4.44 -43.86 17.38
CA SER A 20 -5.66 -43.48 18.13
C SER A 20 -5.42 -42.72 19.45
N GLY A 21 -5.68 -41.41 19.43
CA GLY A 21 -5.75 -40.55 20.62
C GLY A 21 -6.63 -39.33 20.35
N LEU A 22 -7.96 -39.51 20.35
CA LEU A 22 -8.91 -38.40 20.40
C LEU A 22 -9.01 -37.88 21.84
N LYS A 23 -8.75 -36.58 22.04
CA LYS A 23 -9.09 -35.86 23.29
C LYS A 23 -10.48 -35.25 23.14
N ALA A 24 -11.38 -35.68 24.02
CA ALA A 24 -12.75 -35.21 24.13
C ALA A 24 -12.81 -33.81 24.72
N TRP A 25 -13.53 -32.90 24.06
CA TRP A 25 -13.98 -31.63 24.64
C TRP A 25 -15.39 -31.84 25.19
N ARG A 26 -15.55 -31.65 26.51
CA ARG A 26 -16.85 -31.68 27.20
C ARG A 26 -17.59 -30.37 26.96
N LEU A 27 -18.77 -30.45 26.35
CA LEU A 27 -19.78 -29.39 26.36
C LEU A 27 -20.46 -29.34 27.72
N GLN A 28 -20.44 -28.19 28.39
CA GLN A 28 -21.36 -27.89 29.48
C GLN A 28 -22.61 -27.20 28.90
N ARG A 29 -23.73 -27.93 28.94
CA ARG A 29 -25.07 -27.36 28.78
C ARG A 29 -25.48 -26.75 30.12
N ILE A 30 -25.77 -25.45 30.14
CA ILE A 30 -26.47 -24.82 31.27
C ILE A 30 -27.94 -24.68 30.86
N THR A 31 -28.79 -25.38 31.61
CA THR A 31 -30.24 -25.39 31.49
C THR A 31 -30.81 -24.15 32.18
N PHE A 32 -31.60 -23.35 31.48
CA PHE A 32 -32.44 -22.32 32.08
C PHE A 32 -33.78 -22.95 32.49
N LEU A 33 -34.07 -22.98 33.80
CA LEU A 33 -35.42 -23.16 34.33
C LEU A 33 -36.05 -21.79 34.56
N ALA A 34 -37.24 -21.60 34.01
CA ALA A 34 -38.14 -20.49 34.34
C ALA A 34 -38.95 -20.83 35.59
N LEU A 35 -39.12 -19.84 36.48
CA LEU A 35 -40.19 -19.77 37.48
C LEU A 35 -40.38 -18.29 37.82
N GLY A 36 -41.60 -17.78 37.57
CA GLY A 36 -42.03 -16.46 38.02
C GLY A 36 -42.67 -16.50 39.40
N ALA A 37 -42.79 -15.34 40.05
CA ALA A 37 -44.06 -14.79 40.55
C ALA A 37 -43.83 -13.59 41.51
N SER A 38 -44.66 -12.57 41.31
CA SER A 38 -45.28 -11.66 42.28
C SER A 38 -44.46 -10.81 43.25
N GLN A 39 -44.46 -9.50 42.93
CA GLN A 39 -44.98 -8.39 43.75
C GLN A 39 -44.70 -8.39 45.26
N TRP A 40 -43.81 -7.48 45.69
CA TRP A 40 -44.00 -6.69 46.91
C TRP A 40 -43.70 -5.22 46.62
N MET A 41 -44.67 -4.38 46.96
CA MET A 41 -44.67 -2.94 46.80
C MET A 41 -44.43 -2.32 48.19
N ARG A 42 -43.42 -1.44 48.33
CA ARG A 42 -43.56 -0.09 48.94
C ARG A 42 -42.21 0.57 49.27
N ALA A 43 -42.12 1.81 48.78
CA ALA A 43 -41.53 3.01 49.37
C ALA A 43 -40.01 3.06 49.65
N PHE A 44 -39.31 3.96 48.94
CA PHE A 44 -38.97 5.28 49.51
C PHE A 44 -38.50 6.22 48.39
N SER A 45 -39.12 7.38 48.33
CA SER A 45 -38.76 8.49 47.46
C SER A 45 -37.58 9.26 48.07
N ALA A 46 -36.50 9.48 47.33
CA ALA A 46 -35.67 10.68 47.34
C ALA A 46 -34.36 10.43 46.58
N GLY A 47 -33.96 11.37 45.73
CA GLY A 47 -32.54 11.57 45.45
C GLY A 47 -32.14 11.55 43.98
N LEU A 48 -32.01 12.75 43.44
CA LEU A 48 -30.92 13.14 42.54
C LEU A 48 -31.04 12.73 41.06
N LEU A 49 -31.81 13.52 40.31
CA LEU A 49 -31.60 13.75 38.88
C LEU A 49 -30.25 14.47 38.69
N ILE A 50 -29.15 13.73 38.59
CA ILE A 50 -27.93 14.25 37.96
C ILE A 50 -28.17 14.20 36.46
N ALA A 51 -28.55 15.34 35.90
CA ALA A 51 -28.46 15.59 34.47
C ALA A 51 -26.98 15.49 34.06
N THR A 52 -26.55 14.31 33.63
CA THR A 52 -25.32 14.17 32.87
C THR A 52 -25.61 14.61 31.45
N THR A 53 -25.69 15.92 31.24
CA THR A 53 -25.42 16.54 29.94
C THR A 53 -23.94 16.32 29.66
N GLY A 54 -23.60 15.08 29.33
CA GLY A 54 -22.36 14.76 28.66
C GLY A 54 -22.42 15.46 27.33
N CYS A 55 -21.69 16.57 27.20
CA CYS A 55 -21.27 17.05 25.90
C CYS A 55 -20.45 15.93 25.27
N ALA A 56 -21.11 15.00 24.59
CA ALA A 56 -20.50 14.16 23.59
C ALA A 56 -20.14 15.12 22.45
N LEU A 57 -19.02 15.83 22.63
CA LEU A 57 -18.30 16.40 21.51
C LEU A 57 -18.06 15.22 20.57
N PRO A 58 -18.51 15.27 19.31
CA PRO A 58 -18.07 14.28 18.35
C PRO A 58 -16.53 14.29 18.38
N PRO A 59 -15.85 13.14 18.20
CA PRO A 59 -14.41 13.14 18.06
C PRO A 59 -14.07 13.91 16.77
N SER A 60 -13.95 15.22 16.88
CA SER A 60 -13.32 16.09 15.90
C SER A 60 -11.82 15.91 16.03
N SER A 61 -11.33 14.68 15.91
CA SER A 61 -9.92 14.38 15.71
C SER A 61 -9.55 14.60 14.24
N HIS A 62 -9.89 15.78 13.70
CA HIS A 62 -9.12 16.40 12.63
C HIS A 62 -7.81 16.95 13.20
N GLN A 63 -7.12 16.15 14.01
CA GLN A 63 -5.80 16.48 14.51
C GLN A 63 -4.90 16.50 13.29
N THR A 64 -4.57 17.70 12.80
CA THR A 64 -3.60 17.91 11.73
C THR A 64 -2.31 17.21 12.13
N SER A 65 -2.12 15.98 11.64
CA SER A 65 -0.88 15.25 11.83
C SER A 65 0.29 16.15 11.42
N PRO A 66 1.45 16.08 12.11
CA PRO A 66 2.65 16.85 11.75
C PRO A 66 2.99 16.77 10.26
N LEU A 67 2.67 15.63 9.62
CA LEU A 67 2.77 15.47 8.17
C LEU A 67 1.93 16.48 7.38
N ASN A 68 0.64 16.61 7.69
CA ASN A 68 -0.28 17.46 6.95
C ASN A 68 -0.11 18.96 7.22
N ALA A 69 0.44 19.32 8.39
CA ALA A 69 0.80 20.69 8.72
C ALA A 69 2.16 21.12 8.15
N SER A 70 2.94 20.21 7.57
CA SER A 70 4.29 20.50 7.07
C SER A 70 4.31 21.39 5.82
N SER A 71 5.42 22.10 5.61
CA SER A 71 5.66 22.89 4.39
C SER A 71 5.59 22.03 3.12
N TRP A 72 6.10 20.79 3.18
CA TRP A 72 5.99 19.85 2.07
C TRP A 72 4.52 19.55 1.72
N ALA A 73 3.69 19.22 2.71
CA ALA A 73 2.29 18.90 2.46
C ALA A 73 1.50 20.10 1.93
N GLN A 74 1.78 21.31 2.43
CA GLN A 74 1.15 22.56 1.98
C GLN A 74 1.58 22.98 0.57
N ALA A 75 2.79 22.62 0.13
CA ALA A 75 3.28 22.92 -1.21
C ALA A 75 2.73 21.96 -2.29
N ASN A 76 1.92 20.96 -1.93
CA ASN A 76 1.31 20.06 -2.91
C ASN A 76 0.07 20.70 -3.56
N HIS A 77 0.00 20.65 -4.89
CA HIS A 77 -1.12 21.16 -5.70
C HIS A 77 -1.82 20.01 -6.42
N LEU A 78 -2.59 19.22 -5.69
CA LEU A 78 -3.27 18.03 -6.20
C LEU A 78 -4.80 18.18 -6.12
N PRO A 79 -5.57 17.65 -7.09
CA PRO A 79 -7.03 17.68 -7.12
C PRO A 79 -7.61 16.69 -6.09
N LYS A 80 -7.69 17.16 -4.85
CA LYS A 80 -8.29 16.45 -3.72
C LYS A 80 -9.82 16.42 -3.87
N PRO A 81 -10.51 15.37 -3.40
CA PRO A 81 -11.96 15.39 -3.29
C PRO A 81 -12.43 16.52 -2.36
N ALA A 82 -13.67 16.99 -2.58
CA ALA A 82 -14.22 18.20 -1.97
C ALA A 82 -14.25 18.20 -0.42
N GLN A 83 -14.12 17.04 0.23
CA GLN A 83 -14.04 16.94 1.69
C GLN A 83 -12.82 16.13 2.14
N GLY A 84 -12.00 16.76 2.99
CA GLY A 84 -11.21 16.06 4.01
C GLY A 84 -10.13 15.09 3.52
N ALA A 85 -9.62 15.19 2.29
CA ALA A 85 -8.47 14.38 1.89
C ALA A 85 -7.17 14.95 2.46
N TYR A 86 -6.50 14.13 3.26
CA TYR A 86 -5.21 14.43 3.86
C TYR A 86 -4.24 13.27 3.61
N TRP A 87 -2.94 13.57 3.69
CA TRP A 87 -1.89 12.58 3.61
C TRP A 87 -1.98 11.65 4.82
N ARG A 88 -2.00 10.35 4.57
CA ARG A 88 -2.07 9.30 5.59
C ARG A 88 -0.94 8.32 5.41
N HIS A 89 -0.25 8.02 6.51
CA HIS A 89 0.64 6.87 6.56
C HIS A 89 -0.19 5.59 6.66
N GLN A 90 0.18 4.58 5.88
CA GLN A 90 -0.48 3.29 5.86
C GLN A 90 0.58 2.18 5.88
N ALA A 91 0.55 1.39 6.95
CA ALA A 91 1.34 0.17 7.07
C ALA A 91 0.81 -0.93 6.14
N ILE A 92 1.69 -1.85 5.73
CA ILE A 92 1.34 -2.98 4.87
C ILE A 92 1.52 -4.28 5.66
N GLY A 93 0.38 -4.86 6.07
CA GLY A 93 0.37 -6.05 6.93
C GLY A 93 1.03 -5.77 8.28
N ASN A 94 1.74 -6.77 8.81
CA ASN A 94 2.42 -6.69 10.12
C ASN A 94 3.94 -6.45 10.00
N ARG A 95 4.41 -5.94 8.86
CA ARG A 95 5.83 -5.68 8.62
C ARG A 95 6.27 -4.34 9.24
N PRO A 96 7.58 -4.15 9.52
CA PRO A 96 8.11 -2.86 9.91
C PRO A 96 7.73 -1.79 8.89
N ALA A 97 7.31 -0.63 9.36
CA ALA A 97 6.95 0.49 8.49
C ALA A 97 8.17 1.37 8.21
N SER A 98 8.32 1.82 6.96
CA SER A 98 9.19 2.94 6.61
C SER A 98 8.81 4.22 7.38
N PHE A 99 9.82 5.03 7.73
CA PHE A 99 9.68 6.29 8.42
C PHE A 99 9.58 7.45 7.44
N TYR A 100 8.62 8.33 7.65
CA TYR A 100 8.38 9.51 6.84
C TYR A 100 8.51 10.78 7.67
N THR A 101 9.40 11.67 7.26
CA THR A 101 9.73 12.90 8.00
C THR A 101 9.72 14.09 7.05
N PRO A 102 8.78 15.04 7.20
CA PRO A 102 8.85 16.29 6.47
C PRO A 102 10.06 17.12 6.92
N GLU A 103 10.88 17.56 5.98
CA GLU A 103 12.07 18.38 6.24
C GLU A 103 12.37 19.31 5.05
N HIS A 104 13.42 20.11 5.14
CA HIS A 104 14.01 20.77 3.96
C HIS A 104 15.24 20.00 3.53
N HIS A 105 15.34 19.68 2.24
CA HIS A 105 16.48 18.96 1.67
C HIS A 105 16.97 19.65 0.41
N ALA A 106 18.26 19.98 0.36
CA ALA A 106 18.90 20.67 -0.75
C ALA A 106 18.09 21.88 -1.27
N GLY A 107 17.63 22.73 -0.35
CA GLY A 107 16.90 23.97 -0.66
C GLY A 107 15.41 23.83 -0.99
N ARG A 108 14.81 22.63 -0.91
CA ARG A 108 13.38 22.41 -1.19
C ARG A 108 12.67 21.76 0.01
N PRO A 109 11.37 22.06 0.26
CA PRO A 109 10.57 21.27 1.19
C PRO A 109 10.43 19.85 0.64
N ALA A 110 10.64 18.85 1.48
CA ALA A 110 10.69 17.45 1.08
C ALA A 110 10.07 16.53 2.13
N LEU A 111 9.52 15.41 1.68
CA LEU A 111 9.21 14.28 2.55
C LEU A 111 10.34 13.27 2.45
N LYS A 112 11.16 13.17 3.50
CA LYS A 112 12.16 12.12 3.61
C LYS A 112 11.47 10.80 3.93
N ALA A 113 11.74 9.78 3.14
CA ALA A 113 11.35 8.40 3.40
C ALA A 113 12.60 7.58 3.68
N LYS A 114 12.62 6.89 4.83
CA LYS A 114 13.68 5.98 5.22
C LYS A 114 13.09 4.61 5.49
N SER A 115 13.62 3.59 4.82
CA SER A 115 13.19 2.21 5.01
C SER A 115 14.37 1.34 5.46
N GLU A 116 14.16 0.56 6.52
CA GLU A 116 15.11 -0.42 7.05
C GLU A 116 14.36 -1.74 7.28
N GLN A 117 14.43 -2.64 6.29
CA GLN A 117 13.73 -3.93 6.28
C GLN A 117 12.20 -3.84 6.30
N GLY A 118 11.65 -2.70 5.84
CA GLY A 118 10.24 -2.39 5.99
C GLY A 118 9.55 -1.96 4.70
N ASP A 119 8.23 -1.88 4.76
CA ASP A 119 7.37 -1.32 3.72
C ASP A 119 6.16 -0.62 4.33
N SER A 120 5.91 0.59 3.87
CA SER A 120 4.69 1.33 4.15
C SER A 120 4.61 2.48 3.16
N LEU A 121 3.45 3.12 3.06
CA LEU A 121 3.22 4.19 2.10
C LEU A 121 2.63 5.42 2.78
N VAL A 122 2.89 6.58 2.21
CA VAL A 122 2.16 7.82 2.51
C VAL A 122 1.27 8.12 1.32
N ARG A 123 -0.05 8.13 1.53
CA ARG A 123 -1.05 8.28 0.46
C ARG A 123 -1.99 9.44 0.66
N LEU A 124 -2.52 9.92 -0.45
CA LEU A 124 -3.57 10.91 -0.53
C LEU A 124 -4.68 10.40 -1.47
N PRO A 125 -5.93 10.32 -1.01
CA PRO A 125 -7.07 10.05 -1.89
C PRO A 125 -7.24 11.16 -2.93
N LEU A 126 -7.50 10.77 -4.17
CA LEU A 126 -7.76 11.66 -5.31
C LEU A 126 -9.08 11.27 -5.98
N ALA A 127 -9.65 12.20 -6.75
CA ALA A 127 -10.84 11.95 -7.55
C ALA A 127 -10.70 12.66 -8.90
N ILE A 128 -10.00 12.02 -9.84
CA ILE A 128 -9.74 12.58 -11.18
C ILE A 128 -10.34 11.67 -12.24
N GLU A 129 -11.39 12.12 -12.91
CA GLU A 129 -12.01 11.39 -14.02
C GLU A 129 -11.06 11.25 -15.22
N ALA A 130 -11.23 10.20 -16.03
CA ALA A 130 -10.40 9.93 -17.22
C ALA A 130 -10.21 11.16 -18.12
N LYS A 131 -11.28 11.91 -18.40
CA LYS A 131 -11.23 13.13 -19.23
C LYS A 131 -10.43 14.29 -18.63
N ALA A 132 -10.18 14.25 -17.32
CA ALA A 132 -9.43 15.26 -16.58
C ALA A 132 -8.05 14.73 -16.15
N MET A 133 -7.68 13.50 -16.56
CA MET A 133 -6.33 13.00 -16.38
C MET A 133 -5.37 13.91 -17.15
N GLY A 134 -4.36 14.38 -16.43
CA GLY A 134 -3.45 15.39 -16.94
C GLY A 134 -2.01 15.00 -16.69
N VAL A 135 -1.22 16.03 -16.46
CA VAL A 135 0.21 15.92 -16.26
C VAL A 135 0.52 15.99 -14.77
N LEU A 136 1.17 14.95 -14.27
CA LEU A 136 1.70 14.91 -12.91
C LEU A 136 3.14 15.42 -12.93
N HIS A 137 3.40 16.45 -12.13
CA HIS A 137 4.74 16.92 -11.84
C HIS A 137 5.15 16.51 -10.44
N PHE A 138 6.38 16.04 -10.31
CA PHE A 138 6.99 15.71 -9.03
C PHE A 138 8.50 15.69 -9.17
N SER A 139 9.18 15.59 -8.05
CA SER A 139 10.62 15.35 -8.02
C SER A 139 10.98 14.40 -6.91
N TRP A 140 12.11 13.73 -7.08
CA TRP A 140 12.77 13.04 -5.98
C TRP A 140 14.26 13.32 -5.96
N PHE A 141 14.88 13.11 -4.82
CA PHE A 141 16.32 13.13 -4.60
C PHE A 141 16.69 11.77 -4.01
N VAL A 142 17.68 11.11 -4.62
CA VAL A 142 18.17 9.81 -4.20
C VAL A 142 19.70 9.86 -4.12
N ASN A 143 20.27 9.41 -3.00
CA ASN A 143 21.71 9.37 -2.80
C ASN A 143 22.36 8.11 -3.38
N ALA A 144 21.67 6.98 -3.24
CA ALA A 144 22.15 5.67 -3.66
C ALA A 144 20.97 4.80 -4.07
N LEU A 145 21.17 3.97 -5.08
CA LEU A 145 20.21 2.92 -5.46
C LEU A 145 20.49 1.64 -4.67
N ASN A 146 19.51 0.74 -4.64
CA ASN A 146 19.68 -0.58 -4.08
C ASN A 146 20.33 -1.50 -5.13
N PRO A 147 21.60 -1.92 -4.98
CA PRO A 147 22.24 -2.75 -6.00
C PRO A 147 21.67 -4.18 -6.05
N LEU A 148 20.99 -4.62 -4.99
CA LEU A 148 20.45 -5.96 -4.84
C LEU A 148 19.04 -6.11 -5.43
N SER A 149 18.36 -5.02 -5.78
CA SER A 149 16.98 -5.07 -6.25
C SER A 149 16.88 -5.65 -7.66
N ASP A 150 15.81 -6.39 -7.92
CA ASP A 150 15.36 -6.74 -9.26
C ASP A 150 13.84 -6.70 -9.25
N LEU A 151 13.25 -5.65 -9.84
CA LEU A 151 11.81 -5.43 -9.84
C LEU A 151 11.01 -6.51 -10.57
N ALA A 152 11.66 -7.36 -11.38
CA ALA A 152 11.03 -8.52 -12.00
C ALA A 152 11.01 -9.75 -11.06
N ASP A 153 11.82 -9.79 -10.02
CA ASP A 153 11.87 -10.86 -9.02
C ASP A 153 11.09 -10.49 -7.76
N ARG A 154 10.05 -11.28 -7.46
CA ARG A 154 9.16 -11.08 -6.30
C ARG A 154 9.86 -11.05 -4.93
N HIS A 155 11.08 -11.57 -4.86
CA HIS A 155 11.90 -11.63 -3.65
C HIS A 155 12.91 -10.49 -3.55
N LEU A 156 13.13 -9.75 -4.64
CA LEU A 156 14.08 -8.62 -4.74
C LEU A 156 13.40 -7.31 -5.20
N ASP A 157 12.06 -7.27 -5.19
CA ASP A 157 11.23 -6.13 -5.60
C ASP A 157 11.19 -5.03 -4.52
N ASP A 158 12.33 -4.40 -4.26
CA ASP A 158 12.45 -3.14 -3.52
C ASP A 158 12.83 -2.01 -4.47
N ALA A 159 12.29 -0.80 -4.25
CA ALA A 159 12.70 0.40 -4.97
C ALA A 159 13.01 1.53 -3.99
N VAL A 160 14.10 2.26 -4.25
CA VAL A 160 14.49 3.38 -3.39
C VAL A 160 13.45 4.51 -3.45
N ALA A 161 12.82 4.70 -4.61
CA ALA A 161 11.71 5.64 -4.75
C ALA A 161 10.58 5.08 -5.63
N ARG A 162 9.34 5.18 -5.12
CA ARG A 162 8.11 4.89 -5.85
C ARG A 162 7.14 6.05 -5.73
N VAL A 163 6.62 6.52 -6.87
CA VAL A 163 5.38 7.30 -6.94
C VAL A 163 4.30 6.40 -7.51
N ILE A 164 3.24 6.17 -6.74
CA ILE A 164 2.22 5.17 -7.01
C ILE A 164 0.91 5.88 -7.34
N ILE A 165 0.32 5.58 -8.49
CA ILE A 165 -1.00 6.05 -8.90
C ILE A 165 -1.97 4.88 -8.85
N GLN A 166 -3.06 5.06 -8.11
CA GLN A 166 -4.13 4.08 -7.97
C GLN A 166 -5.32 4.51 -8.82
N PHE A 167 -5.93 3.54 -9.49
CA PHE A 167 -7.07 3.77 -10.36
C PHE A 167 -8.27 2.95 -9.93
N ASP A 168 -9.45 3.51 -10.17
CA ASP A 168 -10.72 2.80 -10.14
C ASP A 168 -11.21 2.52 -11.56
N GLY A 169 -12.11 1.54 -11.68
CA GLY A 169 -12.66 1.09 -12.95
C GLY A 169 -13.56 -0.13 -12.79
N ASP A 170 -14.11 -0.60 -13.91
CA ASP A 170 -15.03 -1.73 -13.94
C ASP A 170 -14.33 -3.06 -13.60
N ARG A 171 -14.74 -3.67 -12.49
CA ARG A 171 -14.19 -4.91 -11.95
C ARG A 171 -14.80 -6.17 -12.57
N ALA A 172 -15.76 -6.05 -13.48
CA ALA A 172 -16.35 -7.21 -14.16
C ALA A 172 -15.30 -8.09 -14.86
N GLY A 173 -14.17 -7.52 -15.27
CA GLY A 173 -13.05 -8.23 -15.88
C GLY A 173 -12.00 -8.78 -14.90
N PHE A 174 -12.24 -8.81 -13.60
CA PHE A 174 -11.28 -9.39 -12.64
C PHE A 174 -11.23 -10.92 -12.78
N SER A 175 -10.03 -11.49 -12.62
CA SER A 175 -9.90 -12.94 -12.48
C SER A 175 -10.52 -13.39 -11.15
N PRO A 176 -10.95 -14.66 -11.00
CA PRO A 176 -11.44 -15.17 -9.71
C PRO A 176 -10.43 -14.99 -8.57
N ARG A 177 -9.13 -15.07 -8.88
CA ARG A 177 -8.05 -14.81 -7.93
C ARG A 177 -8.01 -13.35 -7.50
N ASP A 178 -8.13 -12.41 -8.44
CA ASP A 178 -8.12 -10.97 -8.13
C ASP A 178 -9.38 -10.55 -7.35
N LEU A 179 -10.54 -11.14 -7.65
CA LEU A 179 -11.76 -10.95 -6.86
C LEU A 179 -11.57 -11.42 -5.42
N LEU A 180 -11.09 -12.65 -5.22
CA LEU A 180 -10.83 -13.19 -3.89
C LEU A 180 -9.81 -12.34 -3.11
N LEU A 181 -8.72 -11.93 -3.75
CA LEU A 181 -7.72 -11.04 -3.14
C LEU A 181 -8.33 -9.67 -2.79
N SER A 182 -9.23 -9.14 -3.64
CA SER A 182 -9.93 -7.88 -3.38
C SER A 182 -10.84 -7.99 -2.16
N ASP A 183 -11.60 -9.07 -2.03
CA ASP A 183 -12.49 -9.32 -0.89
C ASP A 183 -11.71 -9.46 0.41
N MET A 184 -10.60 -10.21 0.38
CA MET A 184 -9.70 -10.33 1.54
C MET A 184 -9.12 -8.97 1.95
N MET A 185 -8.70 -8.15 0.99
CA MET A 185 -8.15 -6.82 1.26
C MET A 185 -9.21 -5.87 1.83
N GLN A 186 -10.43 -5.91 1.31
CA GLN A 186 -11.57 -5.14 1.82
C GLN A 186 -11.86 -5.49 3.28
N MET A 187 -11.83 -6.77 3.65
CA MET A 187 -12.04 -7.21 5.03
C MET A 187 -10.89 -6.80 5.95
N ALA A 188 -9.66 -6.85 5.46
CA ALA A 188 -8.47 -6.54 6.27
C ALA A 188 -8.22 -5.04 6.45
N THR A 189 -8.47 -4.24 5.42
CA THR A 189 -8.10 -2.81 5.38
C THR A 189 -9.27 -1.84 5.30
N GLY A 190 -10.49 -2.36 5.12
CA GLY A 190 -11.69 -1.54 4.93
C GLY A 190 -11.81 -0.93 3.54
N GLU A 191 -10.85 -1.17 2.65
CA GLU A 191 -10.83 -0.68 1.27
C GLU A 191 -10.56 -1.83 0.29
N PRO A 192 -11.22 -1.84 -0.88
CA PRO A 192 -11.03 -2.91 -1.84
C PRO A 192 -9.71 -2.67 -2.59
N LEU A 193 -9.15 -3.71 -3.21
CA LEU A 193 -7.97 -3.52 -4.07
C LEU A 193 -8.28 -2.50 -5.18
N PRO A 194 -7.38 -1.57 -5.52
CA PRO A 194 -7.57 -0.70 -6.66
C PRO A 194 -7.82 -1.50 -7.95
N TYR A 195 -8.55 -0.92 -8.90
CA TYR A 195 -8.72 -1.52 -10.22
C TYR A 195 -7.36 -1.76 -10.87
N ALA A 196 -6.52 -0.74 -10.94
CA ALA A 196 -5.15 -0.84 -11.45
C ALA A 196 -4.22 0.05 -10.63
N THR A 197 -2.93 -0.25 -10.68
CA THR A 197 -1.89 0.55 -10.02
C THR A 197 -0.71 0.73 -10.95
N LEU A 198 -0.31 1.97 -11.19
CA LEU A 198 0.91 2.32 -11.91
C LEU A 198 1.95 2.83 -10.91
N MET A 199 3.17 2.33 -10.97
CA MET A 199 4.27 2.75 -10.11
C MET A 199 5.38 3.35 -10.98
N TYR A 200 5.74 4.60 -10.74
CA TYR A 200 6.94 5.21 -11.30
C TYR A 200 8.13 4.93 -10.40
N VAL A 201 9.25 4.49 -10.97
CA VAL A 201 10.45 4.13 -10.20
C VAL A 201 11.74 4.66 -10.82
N TRP A 202 12.75 4.84 -9.96
CA TRP A 202 14.16 4.95 -10.34
C TRP A 202 14.81 3.58 -10.14
N ASP A 203 15.28 2.99 -11.24
CA ASP A 203 15.93 1.67 -11.23
C ASP A 203 17.43 1.77 -11.57
N HIS A 204 18.24 0.76 -11.27
CA HIS A 204 19.67 0.74 -11.62
C HIS A 204 19.99 -0.15 -12.85
N ARG A 205 19.07 -1.03 -13.23
CA ARG A 205 19.28 -2.14 -14.16
C ARG A 205 18.45 -2.01 -15.44
N TYR A 206 17.19 -1.64 -15.30
CA TYR A 206 16.25 -1.52 -16.42
C TYR A 206 16.32 -0.12 -17.03
N PRO A 207 16.29 0.02 -18.36
CA PRO A 207 16.33 1.32 -19.02
C PRO A 207 15.01 2.09 -18.79
N VAL A 208 15.09 3.42 -18.88
CA VAL A 208 13.92 4.30 -18.87
C VAL A 208 12.93 3.88 -19.96
N GLY A 209 11.64 3.88 -19.64
CA GLY A 209 10.55 3.44 -20.52
C GLY A 209 10.18 1.96 -20.36
N THR A 210 10.95 1.18 -19.60
CA THR A 210 10.61 -0.23 -19.35
C THR A 210 9.37 -0.35 -18.48
N VAL A 211 8.37 -1.11 -18.95
CA VAL A 211 7.20 -1.52 -18.17
C VAL A 211 7.43 -2.93 -17.63
N ILE A 212 7.55 -3.05 -16.31
CA ILE A 212 7.79 -4.30 -15.60
C ILE A 212 6.46 -4.77 -14.99
N PRO A 213 5.99 -6.00 -15.32
CA PRO A 213 4.82 -6.57 -14.68
C PRO A 213 5.14 -6.98 -13.24
N HIS A 214 4.25 -6.64 -12.31
CA HIS A 214 4.45 -7.04 -10.91
C HIS A 214 4.22 -8.55 -10.73
N ALA A 215 5.14 -9.21 -10.02
CA ALA A 215 5.17 -10.67 -9.92
C ALA A 215 3.94 -11.30 -9.22
N ARG A 216 3.17 -10.52 -8.44
CA ARG A 216 2.00 -11.00 -7.69
C ARG A 216 0.65 -10.59 -8.26
N SER A 217 0.60 -9.61 -9.16
CA SER A 217 -0.66 -9.17 -9.77
C SER A 217 -0.42 -8.47 -11.10
N ALA A 218 -1.11 -8.91 -12.15
CA ALA A 218 -1.07 -8.29 -13.47
C ALA A 218 -1.68 -6.87 -13.49
N ARG A 219 -2.41 -6.48 -12.43
CA ARG A 219 -3.04 -5.16 -12.26
C ARG A 219 -2.07 -4.08 -11.82
N ILE A 220 -0.87 -4.47 -11.38
CA ILE A 220 0.18 -3.57 -10.96
C ILE A 220 1.25 -3.56 -12.05
N LYS A 221 1.56 -2.36 -12.54
CA LYS A 221 2.62 -2.13 -13.52
C LYS A 221 3.62 -1.14 -12.95
N THR A 222 4.89 -1.45 -13.11
CA THR A 222 5.98 -0.55 -12.74
C THR A 222 6.60 0.02 -14.01
N LEU A 223 6.62 1.34 -14.15
CA LEU A 223 7.26 2.05 -15.24
C LEU A 223 8.55 2.70 -14.75
N VAL A 224 9.67 2.34 -15.36
CA VAL A 224 10.98 2.95 -15.08
C VAL A 224 11.02 4.33 -15.73
N ILE A 225 11.09 5.38 -14.92
CA ILE A 225 11.15 6.77 -15.42
C ILE A 225 12.55 7.39 -15.26
N GLU A 226 13.42 6.72 -14.54
CA GLU A 226 14.82 7.07 -14.37
C GLU A 226 15.66 5.78 -14.20
N SER A 227 16.88 5.78 -14.75
CA SER A 227 17.77 4.64 -14.69
C SER A 227 19.23 5.03 -14.39
N GLY A 228 19.88 4.21 -13.57
CA GLY A 228 21.31 4.28 -13.31
C GLY A 228 21.72 5.42 -12.37
N GLN A 229 23.03 5.59 -12.22
CA GLN A 229 23.61 6.41 -11.15
C GLN A 229 23.87 7.87 -11.53
N GLY A 230 23.71 8.23 -12.81
CA GLY A 230 24.19 9.52 -13.36
C GLY A 230 23.54 10.76 -12.73
N ARG A 231 22.30 10.66 -12.26
CA ARG A 231 21.57 11.78 -11.63
C ARG A 231 21.44 11.66 -10.10
N LEU A 232 22.14 10.73 -9.45
CA LEU A 232 22.14 10.65 -7.98
C LEU A 232 22.70 11.92 -7.32
N GLY A 233 22.32 12.16 -6.07
CA GLY A 233 22.82 13.29 -5.27
C GLY A 233 22.30 14.66 -5.69
N ARG A 234 21.21 14.72 -6.47
CA ARG A 234 20.53 15.95 -6.88
C ARG A 234 19.03 15.73 -7.03
N TRP A 235 18.28 16.83 -7.04
CA TRP A 235 16.87 16.80 -7.40
C TRP A 235 16.71 16.44 -8.86
N VAL A 236 15.81 15.50 -9.15
CA VAL A 236 15.39 15.16 -10.50
C VAL A 236 13.91 15.46 -10.61
N ASP A 237 13.57 16.40 -11.49
CA ASP A 237 12.21 16.85 -11.77
C ASP A 237 11.62 16.02 -12.92
N PHE A 238 10.36 15.59 -12.77
CA PHE A 238 9.63 14.78 -13.74
C PHE A 238 8.29 15.40 -14.10
N GLU A 239 7.91 15.19 -15.36
CA GLU A 239 6.61 15.53 -15.93
C GLU A 239 6.05 14.28 -16.61
N ARG A 240 4.91 13.76 -16.13
CA ARG A 240 4.31 12.52 -16.64
C ARG A 240 2.87 12.74 -17.09
N ASN A 241 2.60 12.48 -18.36
CA ASN A 241 1.23 12.35 -18.85
C ASN A 241 0.65 11.00 -18.41
N VAL A 242 -0.17 11.03 -17.35
CA VAL A 242 -0.65 9.80 -16.69
C VAL A 242 -1.54 8.97 -17.60
N ALA A 243 -2.32 9.60 -18.49
CA ALA A 243 -3.17 8.88 -19.43
C ALA A 243 -2.33 8.13 -20.48
N ALA A 244 -1.32 8.79 -21.05
CA ALA A 244 -0.41 8.17 -22.01
C ALA A 244 0.39 7.01 -21.37
N ASP A 245 0.84 7.20 -20.13
CA ASP A 245 1.57 6.15 -19.39
C ASP A 245 0.67 4.96 -19.06
N CYS A 246 -0.61 5.19 -18.78
CA CYS A 246 -1.58 4.12 -18.60
C CYS A 246 -1.80 3.34 -19.90
N GLU A 247 -1.96 4.04 -21.03
CA GLU A 247 -2.12 3.40 -22.34
C GLU A 247 -0.90 2.52 -22.66
N ALA A 248 0.32 3.03 -22.43
CA ALA A 248 1.55 2.27 -22.64
C ALA A 248 1.68 1.07 -21.69
N ALA A 249 1.30 1.21 -20.41
CA ALA A 249 1.51 0.17 -19.41
C ALA A 249 0.41 -0.90 -19.37
N PHE A 250 -0.84 -0.52 -19.64
CA PHE A 250 -2.02 -1.37 -19.52
C PHE A 250 -2.74 -1.65 -20.84
N GLY A 251 -2.42 -0.92 -21.92
CA GLY A 251 -3.15 -0.98 -23.18
C GLY A 251 -4.56 -0.38 -23.12
N LYS A 252 -4.83 0.44 -22.08
CA LYS A 252 -6.08 1.17 -21.87
C LYS A 252 -5.92 2.26 -20.82
N ILE A 253 -6.76 3.28 -20.90
CA ILE A 253 -6.88 4.32 -19.88
C ILE A 253 -7.93 3.88 -18.82
N PRO A 254 -7.56 3.77 -17.54
CA PRO A 254 -8.53 3.53 -16.45
C PRO A 254 -9.57 4.65 -16.32
N GLN A 255 -10.71 4.37 -15.70
CA GLN A 255 -11.83 5.32 -15.64
C GLN A 255 -11.55 6.53 -14.75
N ARG A 256 -10.84 6.32 -13.63
CA ARG A 256 -10.63 7.37 -12.63
C ARG A 256 -9.33 7.15 -11.85
N VAL A 257 -8.59 8.22 -11.57
CA VAL A 257 -7.54 8.20 -10.54
C VAL A 257 -8.20 8.31 -9.17
N SER A 258 -7.92 7.35 -8.30
CA SER A 258 -8.50 7.25 -6.96
C SER A 258 -7.51 7.59 -5.84
N GLY A 259 -6.22 7.60 -6.13
CA GLY A 259 -5.22 7.99 -5.16
C GLY A 259 -3.82 8.12 -5.72
N ILE A 260 -2.98 8.79 -4.95
CA ILE A 260 -1.54 8.84 -5.14
C ILE A 260 -0.85 8.44 -3.84
N ALA A 261 0.28 7.75 -3.94
CA ALA A 261 1.10 7.40 -2.80
C ALA A 261 2.59 7.50 -3.09
N LEU A 262 3.38 7.67 -2.03
CA LEU A 262 4.82 7.67 -2.04
C LEU A 262 5.30 6.48 -1.22
N MET A 263 6.32 5.78 -1.71
CA MET A 263 6.82 4.59 -1.05
C MET A 263 8.32 4.40 -1.29
N THR A 264 9.02 4.14 -0.21
CA THR A 264 10.39 3.64 -0.20
C THR A 264 10.38 2.35 0.61
N ASP A 265 10.82 1.25 0.01
CA ASP A 265 10.77 -0.10 0.56
C ASP A 265 12.15 -0.77 0.60
N SER A 266 12.27 -1.68 1.56
CA SER A 266 13.47 -2.48 1.80
C SER A 266 13.12 -3.85 2.40
N ASN A 267 11.86 -4.28 2.32
CA ASN A 267 11.38 -5.50 2.99
C ASN A 267 11.84 -6.78 2.26
N ASN A 268 12.19 -6.68 0.98
CA ASN A 268 12.57 -7.83 0.16
C ASN A 268 14.07 -8.14 0.23
N THR A 269 14.90 -7.15 -0.07
CA THR A 269 16.36 -7.22 -0.08
C THR A 269 16.98 -6.97 1.29
N ARG A 270 16.23 -6.35 2.22
CA ARG A 270 16.70 -5.88 3.54
C ARG A 270 17.80 -4.82 3.46
N HIS A 271 18.06 -4.28 2.27
CA HIS A 271 19.01 -3.19 2.06
C HIS A 271 18.34 -1.86 2.41
N ALA A 272 18.92 -1.09 3.32
CA ALA A 272 18.36 0.19 3.72
C ALA A 272 18.26 1.16 2.53
N SER A 273 17.14 1.87 2.45
CA SER A 273 16.82 2.79 1.35
C SER A 273 16.39 4.14 1.89
N VAL A 274 16.86 5.22 1.25
CA VAL A 274 16.48 6.60 1.60
C VAL A 274 16.21 7.39 0.33
N ALA A 275 15.06 8.05 0.29
CA ALA A 275 14.70 9.01 -0.75
C ALA A 275 14.03 10.24 -0.14
N TRP A 276 14.10 11.35 -0.86
CA TRP A 276 13.34 12.56 -0.54
C TRP A 276 12.41 12.84 -1.70
N TYR A 277 11.13 13.06 -1.39
CA TYR A 277 10.12 13.42 -2.38
C TYR A 277 9.85 14.92 -2.28
N GLY A 278 9.94 15.63 -3.40
CA GLY A 278 9.51 17.01 -3.50
C GLY A 278 7.97 17.11 -3.47
N PRO A 279 7.42 18.33 -3.45
CA PRO A 279 5.98 18.53 -3.59
C PRO A 279 5.49 18.05 -4.95
N LEU A 280 4.24 17.60 -5.01
CA LEU A 280 3.60 17.12 -6.23
C LEU A 280 2.56 18.13 -6.71
N SER A 281 2.46 18.31 -8.01
CA SER A 281 1.40 19.10 -8.63
C SER A 281 0.76 18.35 -9.80
N TRP A 282 -0.53 18.61 -10.01
CA TRP A 282 -1.28 18.06 -11.12
C TRP A 282 -1.83 19.19 -11.96
N HIS A 283 -1.53 19.15 -13.25
CA HIS A 283 -1.99 20.14 -14.21
C HIS A 283 -2.86 19.45 -15.27
N PRO A 284 -3.86 20.14 -15.85
CA PRO A 284 -4.56 19.63 -17.02
C PRO A 284 -3.58 19.28 -18.13
N ALA A 285 -3.87 18.22 -18.90
CA ALA A 285 -3.09 17.97 -20.11
C ALA A 285 -3.23 19.18 -21.06
N PRO A 286 -2.15 19.61 -21.75
CA PRO A 286 -2.27 20.59 -22.80
C PRO A 286 -3.29 20.09 -23.83
N ALA A 287 -4.17 20.97 -24.31
CA ALA A 287 -5.09 20.63 -25.38
C ALA A 287 -4.27 20.13 -26.58
N GLN A 288 -4.61 18.96 -27.11
CA GLN A 288 -4.00 18.50 -28.36
C GLN A 288 -4.42 19.49 -29.46
N PRO A 289 -3.45 20.03 -30.23
CA PRO A 289 -3.73 20.96 -31.32
C PRO A 289 -4.53 20.32 -32.46
#